data_AF-A0A351JYD4-F1
#
_entry.id   AF-A0A351JYD4-F1
#
_cell.length_a   1.000
_cell.length_b   1.000
_cell.length_c   1.000
_cell.angle_alpha   90.00
_cell.angle_beta   90.00
_cell.angle_gamma   90.00
#
_symmetry.space_group_name_H-M   'P 1'
#
loop_
_entity.id
_entity.type
_entity.pdbx_description
1 polymer ?
#
loop_
_entity_poly.entity_id
_entity_poly.type
_entity_poly.pdbx_seq_one_letter_code
_entity_poly.pdbx_strand_id
1 'polypeptide(L)'
;QVPGKKGSDKKHRPGVRRLSDRSEIFSYLERERSCCAAAIAHLEPDLWAISECFVAIHHEAFALCLISRSMSPRYIMTLGNEAALNCLLGSISLPDEAFITCRPKHLDAIERHYDLEWYRLMKRMVAVRERFSPVREEAIRLRAGQVKEANKLREDHTRMLSPRQMGKGVFYGIYRDGRLVAMAGAHLISPTYGIAYLEDVLVHPAYRNQRLGAICAGAVAAELFDDCSEVVISVEPRDLPAVKAYAGLGFRDDCLIVEAMGRRQSFAGALITNLWKRFKWNPIYEERTET
;
A
#
# COMPACT_ATOMS: atom_id res chain seq x y z
N GLN A 1 32.03 44.02 -34.53
CA GLN A 1 31.20 43.88 -33.31
C GLN A 1 30.10 42.87 -33.63
N VAL A 2 30.15 41.68 -33.03
CA VAL A 2 29.13 40.63 -33.19
C VAL A 2 28.46 40.48 -31.82
N PRO A 3 27.13 40.63 -31.68
CA PRO A 3 26.49 40.44 -30.38
C PRO A 3 26.44 38.95 -30.05
N GLY A 4 27.02 38.60 -28.90
CA GLY A 4 27.08 37.25 -28.38
C GLY A 4 25.70 36.64 -28.14
N LYS A 5 25.53 35.40 -28.61
CA LYS A 5 24.44 34.51 -28.20
C LYS A 5 24.57 34.28 -26.70
N LYS A 6 23.59 34.76 -25.92
CA LYS A 6 23.35 34.31 -24.54
C LYS A 6 22.99 32.82 -24.61
N GLY A 7 23.93 31.96 -24.25
CA GLY A 7 23.63 30.57 -23.91
C GLY A 7 22.71 30.58 -22.71
N SER A 8 21.46 30.16 -22.89
CA SER A 8 20.58 29.88 -21.77
C SER A 8 21.07 28.61 -21.10
N ASP A 9 21.43 28.73 -19.82
CA ASP A 9 21.64 27.61 -18.92
C ASP A 9 20.39 26.72 -18.92
N LYS A 10 20.42 25.66 -19.73
CA LYS A 10 19.56 24.49 -19.55
C LYS A 10 20.02 23.80 -18.26
N LYS A 11 19.58 24.32 -17.11
CA LYS A 11 19.67 23.65 -15.81
C LYS A 11 19.17 22.21 -16.01
N HIS A 12 20.07 21.25 -15.77
CA HIS A 12 19.83 19.83 -15.96
C HIS A 12 18.58 19.41 -15.18
N ARG A 13 17.46 19.21 -15.88
CA ARG A 13 16.32 18.52 -15.27
C ARG A 13 16.74 17.06 -15.07
N PRO A 14 16.53 16.47 -13.88
CA PRO A 14 16.71 15.03 -13.67
C PRO A 14 16.06 14.26 -14.82
N GLY A 15 16.80 13.30 -15.40
CA GLY A 15 16.26 12.46 -16.47
C GLY A 15 15.17 11.56 -15.91
N VAL A 16 13.92 11.80 -16.29
CA VAL A 16 12.79 10.91 -15.99
C VAL A 16 12.69 9.86 -17.10
N ARG A 17 12.66 8.57 -16.72
CA ARG A 17 12.49 7.46 -17.65
C ARG A 17 11.42 6.49 -17.17
N ARG A 18 10.74 5.85 -18.10
CA ARG A 18 9.89 4.67 -17.83
C ARG A 18 10.79 3.43 -17.74
N LEU A 19 10.56 2.59 -16.74
CA LEU A 19 11.23 1.31 -16.57
C LEU A 19 10.36 0.17 -17.11
N SER A 20 11.00 -0.77 -17.80
CA SER A 20 10.37 -1.98 -18.33
C SER A 20 10.99 -3.27 -17.77
N ASP A 21 12.25 -3.23 -17.32
CA ASP A 21 12.91 -4.36 -16.67
C ASP A 21 12.48 -4.48 -15.20
N ARG A 22 11.80 -5.57 -14.87
CA ARG A 22 11.33 -5.88 -13.52
C ARG A 22 12.49 -6.07 -12.54
N SER A 23 13.64 -6.58 -13.00
CA SER A 23 14.82 -6.78 -12.17
C SER A 23 15.43 -5.44 -11.77
N GLU A 24 15.49 -4.48 -12.71
CA GLU A 24 15.91 -3.11 -12.41
C GLU A 24 14.96 -2.46 -11.39
N ILE A 25 13.65 -2.57 -11.61
CA ILE A 25 12.63 -2.01 -10.68
C ILE A 25 12.79 -2.62 -9.29
N PHE A 26 12.90 -3.94 -9.20
CA PHE A 26 13.08 -4.66 -7.94
C PHE A 26 14.33 -4.20 -7.18
N SER A 27 15.44 -3.90 -7.86
CA SER A 27 16.67 -3.41 -7.22
C SER A 27 16.50 -2.06 -6.47
N TYR A 28 15.48 -1.27 -6.83
CA TYR A 28 15.10 -0.09 -6.07
C TYR A 28 14.17 -0.46 -4.91
N LEU A 29 13.12 -1.25 -5.18
CA LEU A 29 12.10 -1.62 -4.18
C LEU A 29 12.69 -2.40 -3.00
N GLU A 30 13.65 -3.28 -3.27
CA GLU A 30 14.30 -4.13 -2.27
C GLU A 30 15.03 -3.33 -1.19
N ARG A 31 15.44 -2.08 -1.48
CA ARG A 31 16.10 -1.21 -0.50
C ARG A 31 15.19 -0.80 0.66
N GLU A 32 13.88 -0.78 0.43
CA GLU A 32 12.85 -0.53 1.44
C GLU A 32 11.76 -1.62 1.34
N ARG A 33 12.20 -2.89 1.24
CA ARG A 33 11.40 -4.06 0.87
C ARG A 33 10.03 -4.14 1.57
N SER A 34 10.01 -4.09 2.90
CA SER A 34 8.79 -4.15 3.73
C SER A 34 7.83 -3.00 3.43
N CYS A 35 8.35 -1.79 3.20
CA CYS A 35 7.54 -0.63 2.84
C CYS A 35 6.93 -0.78 1.44
N CYS A 36 7.69 -1.38 0.53
CA CYS A 36 7.33 -1.63 -0.85
C CYS A 36 6.62 -2.96 -1.10
N ALA A 37 6.26 -3.74 -0.07
CA ALA A 37 5.72 -5.10 -0.21
C ALA A 37 4.58 -5.23 -1.24
N ALA A 38 3.58 -4.35 -1.15
CA ALA A 38 2.48 -4.30 -2.12
C ALA A 38 2.99 -4.02 -3.55
N ALA A 39 3.90 -3.09 -3.73
CA ALA A 39 4.48 -2.75 -5.03
C ALA A 39 5.43 -3.83 -5.58
N ILE A 40 6.10 -4.62 -4.74
CA ILE A 40 6.87 -5.78 -5.17
C ILE A 40 5.93 -6.83 -5.78
N ALA A 41 4.76 -7.06 -5.17
CA ALA A 41 3.76 -7.96 -5.75
C ALA A 41 3.29 -7.52 -7.15
N HIS A 42 3.31 -6.22 -7.43
CA HIS A 42 3.00 -5.68 -8.76
C HIS A 42 4.00 -6.04 -9.86
N LEU A 43 5.14 -6.64 -9.53
CA LEU A 43 6.11 -7.16 -10.49
C LEU A 43 5.78 -8.60 -10.96
N GLU A 44 4.82 -9.27 -10.34
CA GLU A 44 4.31 -10.56 -10.85
C GLU A 44 3.64 -10.38 -12.23
N PRO A 45 3.74 -11.34 -13.17
CA PRO A 45 3.34 -11.15 -14.56
C PRO A 45 1.92 -10.58 -14.76
N ASP A 46 0.95 -11.09 -14.01
CA ASP A 46 -0.46 -10.68 -14.08
C ASP A 46 -0.67 -9.21 -13.68
N LEU A 47 0.03 -8.75 -12.63
CA LEU A 47 -0.09 -7.38 -12.13
C LEU A 47 0.82 -6.43 -12.89
N TRP A 48 1.97 -6.91 -13.37
CA TRP A 48 2.88 -6.13 -14.19
C TRP A 48 2.25 -5.71 -15.52
N ALA A 49 1.46 -6.60 -16.15
CA ALA A 49 0.75 -6.31 -17.40
C ALA A 49 -0.19 -5.08 -17.33
N ILE A 50 -0.55 -4.66 -16.12
CA ILE A 50 -1.43 -3.52 -15.84
C ILE A 50 -0.76 -2.44 -14.99
N SER A 51 0.56 -2.49 -14.84
CA SER A 51 1.37 -1.56 -14.05
C SER A 51 2.41 -0.85 -14.93
N GLU A 52 2.78 0.34 -14.51
CA GLU A 52 3.85 1.14 -15.12
C GLU A 52 4.76 1.67 -14.02
N CYS A 53 6.06 1.74 -14.31
CA CYS A 53 7.04 2.24 -13.36
C CYS A 53 7.88 3.33 -14.01
N PHE A 54 8.11 4.41 -13.26
CA PHE A 54 8.93 5.53 -13.68
C PHE A 54 9.99 5.82 -12.64
N VAL A 55 11.17 6.25 -13.07
CA VAL A 55 12.26 6.65 -12.19
C VAL A 55 12.81 8.01 -12.64
N ALA A 56 13.13 8.86 -11.67
CA ALA A 56 13.94 10.05 -11.85
C ALA A 56 15.28 9.84 -11.17
N ILE A 57 16.39 10.12 -11.85
CA ILE A 57 17.73 10.07 -11.26
C ILE A 57 18.42 11.42 -11.40
N HIS A 58 19.03 11.87 -10.32
CA HIS A 58 19.86 13.08 -10.26
C HIS A 58 21.08 12.82 -9.37
N HIS A 59 22.25 12.66 -10.00
CA HIS A 59 23.45 12.13 -9.35
C HIS A 59 23.15 10.79 -8.65
N GLU A 60 23.48 10.66 -7.36
CA GLU A 60 23.24 9.47 -6.53
C GLU A 60 21.79 9.36 -6.01
N ALA A 61 20.96 10.40 -6.19
CA ALA A 61 19.58 10.39 -5.72
C ALA A 61 18.63 9.86 -6.79
N PHE A 62 17.68 9.01 -6.37
CA PHE A 62 16.60 8.53 -7.23
C PHE A 62 15.23 8.75 -6.59
N ALA A 63 14.20 8.78 -7.40
CA ALA A 63 12.82 8.55 -6.97
C ALA A 63 12.12 7.63 -7.96
N LEU A 64 11.19 6.81 -7.45
CA LEU A 64 10.44 5.84 -8.22
C LEU A 64 8.94 6.05 -7.98
N CYS A 65 8.14 5.90 -9.02
CA CYS A 65 6.68 5.93 -8.98
C CYS A 65 6.14 4.73 -9.76
N LEU A 66 5.43 3.84 -9.06
CA LEU A 66 4.68 2.74 -9.66
C LEU A 66 3.21 3.14 -9.72
N ILE A 67 2.59 2.97 -10.88
CA ILE A 67 1.17 3.24 -11.12
C ILE A 67 0.51 1.96 -11.64
N SER A 68 -0.60 1.52 -11.06
CA SER A 68 -1.29 0.31 -11.50
C SER A 68 -2.80 0.45 -11.64
N ARG A 69 -3.35 -0.29 -12.59
CA ARG A 69 -4.80 -0.46 -12.81
C ARG A 69 -5.36 -1.71 -12.12
N SER A 70 -4.63 -2.33 -11.19
CA SER A 70 -5.11 -3.50 -10.43
C SER A 70 -6.39 -3.22 -9.63
N MET A 71 -6.71 -1.94 -9.44
CA MET A 71 -7.85 -1.47 -8.71
C MET A 71 -8.37 -0.13 -9.22
N SER A 72 -9.57 0.23 -8.78
CA SER A 72 -10.18 1.53 -8.97
C SER A 72 -10.52 2.14 -7.60
N PRO A 73 -10.07 3.37 -7.28
CA PRO A 73 -9.12 4.22 -8.02
C PRO A 73 -7.75 3.58 -8.25
N ARG A 74 -6.92 4.16 -9.13
CA ARG A 74 -5.62 3.56 -9.51
C ARG A 74 -4.67 3.48 -8.31
N TYR A 75 -3.87 2.42 -8.24
CA TYR A 75 -2.85 2.31 -7.21
C TYR A 75 -1.61 3.14 -7.60
N ILE A 76 -1.08 3.92 -6.66
CA ILE A 76 0.21 4.60 -6.77
C ILE A 76 1.10 4.22 -5.58
N MET A 77 2.37 3.93 -5.86
CA MET A 77 3.40 3.80 -4.85
C MET A 77 4.59 4.69 -5.19
N THR A 78 5.14 5.40 -4.20
CA THR A 78 6.36 6.22 -4.38
C THR A 78 7.49 5.82 -3.43
N LEU A 79 8.72 5.88 -3.94
CA LEU A 79 9.96 5.53 -3.23
C LEU A 79 11.07 6.55 -3.55
N GLY A 80 12.04 6.74 -2.64
CA GLY A 80 13.29 7.46 -2.91
C GLY A 80 13.40 8.85 -2.26
N ASN A 81 14.05 9.77 -2.96
CA ASN A 81 14.37 11.12 -2.52
C ASN A 81 13.27 12.12 -2.90
N GLU A 82 12.93 13.04 -2.00
CA GLU A 82 11.84 14.02 -2.18
C GLU A 82 12.06 15.00 -3.33
N ALA A 83 13.30 15.47 -3.54
CA ALA A 83 13.59 16.40 -4.64
C ALA A 83 13.48 15.70 -6.01
N ALA A 84 14.00 14.47 -6.12
CA ALA A 84 13.82 13.65 -7.32
C ALA A 84 12.34 13.29 -7.54
N LEU A 85 11.58 13.03 -6.47
CA LEU A 85 10.16 12.70 -6.54
C LEU A 85 9.32 13.87 -7.06
N ASN A 86 9.58 15.09 -6.59
CA ASN A 86 8.91 16.30 -7.11
C ASN A 86 9.14 16.47 -8.61
N CYS A 87 10.37 16.24 -9.09
CA CYS A 87 10.66 16.25 -10.52
C CYS A 87 9.91 15.13 -11.26
N LEU A 88 9.88 13.93 -10.70
CA LEU A 88 9.22 12.76 -11.28
C LEU A 88 7.71 13.00 -11.46
N LEU A 89 7.01 13.33 -10.38
CA LEU A 89 5.56 13.52 -10.37
C LEU A 89 5.13 14.69 -11.28
N GLY A 90 5.93 15.75 -11.37
CA GLY A 90 5.70 16.85 -12.29
C GLY A 90 5.96 16.55 -13.77
N SER A 91 6.56 15.39 -14.09
CA SER A 91 6.97 15.02 -15.46
C SER A 91 6.17 13.86 -16.06
N ILE A 92 5.35 13.18 -15.26
CA ILE A 92 4.56 12.01 -15.71
C ILE A 92 3.07 12.29 -15.72
N SER A 93 2.32 11.53 -16.52
CA SER A 93 0.86 11.58 -16.50
C SER A 93 0.34 10.80 -15.29
N LEU A 94 -0.19 11.55 -14.31
CA LEU A 94 -0.81 11.01 -13.10
C LEU A 94 -2.32 10.75 -13.32
N PRO A 95 -2.90 9.69 -12.73
CA PRO A 95 -4.34 9.43 -12.79
C PRO A 95 -5.16 10.46 -11.99
N ASP A 96 -6.42 10.63 -12.40
CA ASP A 96 -7.35 11.59 -11.79
C ASP A 96 -7.75 11.23 -10.37
N GLU A 97 -7.84 9.94 -10.05
CA GLU A 97 -8.08 9.44 -8.70
C GLU A 97 -7.07 8.32 -8.39
N ALA A 98 -6.54 8.33 -7.18
CA ALA A 98 -5.53 7.36 -6.77
C ALA A 98 -5.66 6.92 -5.30
N PHE A 99 -5.49 5.61 -5.08
CA PHE A 99 -5.09 5.09 -3.78
C PHE A 99 -3.56 5.08 -3.73
N ILE A 100 -2.99 5.85 -2.81
CA ILE A 100 -1.57 6.17 -2.76
C ILE A 100 -0.96 5.52 -1.53
N THR A 101 0.16 4.82 -1.72
CA THR A 101 1.05 4.39 -0.64
C THR A 101 2.40 5.08 -0.78
N CYS A 102 2.91 5.67 0.30
CA CYS A 102 4.19 6.35 0.25
C CYS A 102 4.87 6.39 1.63
N ARG A 103 6.14 6.77 1.67
CA ARG A 103 6.79 7.14 2.92
C ARG A 103 6.20 8.46 3.44
N PRO A 104 6.14 8.70 4.76
CA PRO A 104 5.62 9.96 5.31
C PRO A 104 6.31 11.21 4.73
N LYS A 105 7.62 11.15 4.47
CA LYS A 105 8.39 12.22 3.80
C LYS A 105 7.89 12.60 2.41
N HIS A 106 7.11 11.75 1.73
CA HIS A 106 6.59 12.05 0.39
C HIS A 106 5.26 12.81 0.41
N LEU A 107 4.64 13.02 1.58
CA LEU A 107 3.31 13.61 1.67
C LEU A 107 3.25 14.99 1.01
N ASP A 108 4.22 15.86 1.30
CA ASP A 108 4.30 17.20 0.70
C ASP A 108 4.42 17.18 -0.82
N ALA A 109 5.11 16.19 -1.39
CA ALA A 109 5.22 16.02 -2.84
C ALA A 109 3.91 15.53 -3.44
N ILE A 110 3.23 14.59 -2.78
CA ILE A 110 1.93 14.06 -3.19
C ILE A 110 0.86 15.17 -3.18
N GLU A 111 0.79 15.97 -2.12
CA GLU A 111 -0.20 17.04 -1.97
C GLU A 111 -0.01 18.23 -2.93
N ARG A 112 1.06 18.26 -3.72
CA ARG A 112 1.22 19.22 -4.84
C ARG A 112 0.47 18.79 -6.09
N HIS A 113 0.11 17.51 -6.18
CA HIS A 113 -0.53 16.92 -7.35
C HIS A 113 -1.93 16.38 -7.03
N TYR A 114 -2.19 16.03 -5.77
CA TYR A 114 -3.45 15.50 -5.29
C TYR A 114 -4.04 16.36 -4.18
N ASP A 115 -5.36 16.52 -4.19
CA ASP A 115 -6.14 16.86 -3.01
C ASP A 115 -6.49 15.55 -2.30
N LEU A 116 -6.06 15.40 -1.05
CA LEU A 116 -6.20 14.14 -0.31
C LEU A 116 -7.53 14.15 0.44
N GLU A 117 -8.44 13.26 0.07
CA GLU A 117 -9.71 13.07 0.77
C GLU A 117 -9.49 12.58 2.19
N TRP A 118 -8.51 11.69 2.35
CA TRP A 118 -8.00 11.23 3.63
C TRP A 118 -6.60 10.64 3.44
N TYR A 119 -5.84 10.62 4.51
CA TYR A 119 -4.63 9.82 4.61
C TYR A 119 -4.49 9.26 6.03
N ARG A 120 -3.79 8.14 6.15
CA ARG A 120 -3.56 7.43 7.40
C ARG A 120 -2.10 7.03 7.50
N LEU A 121 -1.53 7.21 8.69
CA LEU A 121 -0.22 6.67 9.01
C LEU A 121 -0.39 5.19 9.37
N MET A 122 0.26 4.32 8.61
CA MET A 122 0.22 2.88 8.81
C MET A 122 1.61 2.38 9.18
N LYS A 123 1.65 1.40 10.07
CA LYS A 123 2.85 0.65 10.42
C LYS A 123 2.90 -0.63 9.61
N ARG A 124 4.01 -0.85 8.92
CA ARG A 124 4.37 -2.15 8.36
C ARG A 124 4.91 -3.04 9.47
N MET A 125 4.32 -4.20 9.62
CA MET A 125 4.86 -5.28 10.43
C MET A 125 5.20 -6.47 9.54
N VAL A 126 6.29 -7.17 9.84
CA VAL A 126 6.83 -8.27 9.02
C VAL A 126 6.99 -9.52 9.86
N ALA A 127 6.56 -10.65 9.33
CA ALA A 127 6.84 -11.98 9.87
C ALA A 127 7.71 -12.78 8.89
N VAL A 128 8.57 -13.62 9.48
CA VAL A 128 9.37 -14.64 8.78
C VAL A 128 9.06 -16.01 9.38
N ARG A 129 9.20 -17.07 8.58
CA ARG A 129 8.79 -18.43 8.96
C ARG A 129 9.41 -18.89 10.28
N GLU A 130 10.68 -18.58 10.53
CA GLU A 130 11.43 -19.06 11.71
C GLU A 130 10.93 -18.48 13.03
N ARG A 131 10.24 -17.33 12.97
CA ARG A 131 9.74 -16.60 14.15
C ARG A 131 8.22 -16.59 14.22
N PHE A 132 7.56 -17.14 13.20
CA PHE A 132 6.12 -17.18 13.10
C PHE A 132 5.56 -18.32 13.93
N SER A 133 4.53 -18.02 14.72
CA SER A 133 3.81 -19.01 15.51
C SER A 133 2.31 -18.87 15.25
N PRO A 134 1.68 -19.79 14.49
CA PRO A 134 0.25 -19.71 14.22
C PRO A 134 -0.56 -19.96 15.51
N VAL A 135 -1.79 -19.44 15.54
CA VAL A 135 -2.77 -19.85 16.56
C VAL A 135 -3.24 -21.26 16.22
N ARG A 136 -3.39 -22.13 17.23
CA ARG A 136 -3.80 -23.54 17.06
C ARG A 136 -5.28 -23.74 16.72
N GLU A 137 -6.06 -22.66 16.66
CA GLU A 137 -7.48 -22.71 16.33
C GLU A 137 -7.67 -22.71 14.81
N GLU A 138 -8.68 -23.43 14.33
CA GLU A 138 -8.91 -23.60 12.90
C GLU A 138 -9.77 -22.45 12.32
N ALA A 139 -9.27 -21.89 11.21
CA ALA A 139 -10.06 -21.09 10.28
C ALA A 139 -10.26 -21.89 9.00
N ILE A 140 -11.36 -21.63 8.30
CA ILE A 140 -11.71 -22.31 7.05
C ILE A 140 -11.18 -21.52 5.86
N ARG A 141 -10.56 -22.22 4.91
CA ARG A 141 -10.09 -21.63 3.65
C ARG A 141 -11.29 -21.16 2.82
N LEU A 142 -11.34 -19.86 2.54
CA LEU A 142 -12.37 -19.26 1.68
C LEU A 142 -11.97 -19.40 0.20
N ARG A 143 -12.97 -19.62 -0.66
CA ARG A 143 -12.83 -19.76 -2.12
C ARG A 143 -13.75 -18.75 -2.81
N ALA A 144 -13.61 -18.59 -4.12
CA ALA A 144 -14.38 -17.61 -4.89
C ALA A 144 -15.91 -17.64 -4.65
N GLY A 145 -16.48 -18.79 -4.28
CA GLY A 145 -17.90 -18.93 -3.93
C GLY A 145 -18.34 -18.15 -2.69
N GLN A 146 -17.44 -17.92 -1.73
CA GLN A 146 -17.71 -17.20 -0.48
C GLN A 146 -17.59 -15.67 -0.61
N VAL A 147 -17.32 -15.13 -1.81
CA VAL A 147 -17.07 -13.69 -2.00
C VAL A 147 -18.24 -12.80 -1.55
N LYS A 148 -19.48 -13.27 -1.70
CA LYS A 148 -20.68 -12.52 -1.26
C LYS A 148 -20.70 -12.38 0.27
N GLU A 149 -20.36 -13.44 0.99
CA GLU A 149 -20.33 -13.45 2.46
C GLU A 149 -19.18 -12.61 2.99
N ALA A 150 -18.01 -12.68 2.35
CA ALA A 150 -16.88 -11.80 2.66
C ALA A 150 -17.23 -10.33 2.44
N ASN A 151 -17.88 -9.99 1.33
CA ASN A 151 -18.32 -8.61 1.07
C ASN A 151 -19.39 -8.13 2.06
N LYS A 152 -20.24 -9.02 2.58
CA LYS A 152 -21.17 -8.71 3.67
C LYS A 152 -20.45 -8.37 4.98
N LEU A 153 -19.34 -9.04 5.29
CA LEU A 153 -18.49 -8.69 6.44
C LEU A 153 -17.73 -7.36 6.22
N ARG A 154 -17.57 -6.94 4.96
CA ARG A 154 -16.87 -5.71 4.52
C ARG A 154 -17.80 -4.52 4.29
N GLU A 155 -19.07 -4.55 4.73
CA GLU A 155 -20.05 -3.52 4.37
C GLU A 155 -19.59 -2.07 4.67
N ASP A 156 -18.78 -1.88 5.72
CA ASP A 156 -18.21 -0.57 6.09
C ASP A 156 -16.95 -0.18 5.29
N HIS A 157 -16.55 -0.99 4.31
CA HIS A 157 -15.36 -0.76 3.50
C HIS A 157 -15.75 -0.27 2.11
N THR A 158 -15.01 0.74 1.66
CA THR A 158 -15.24 1.39 0.37
C THR A 158 -15.02 0.47 -0.83
N ARG A 159 -14.46 -0.74 -0.62
CA ARG A 159 -13.97 -1.63 -1.68
C ARG A 159 -14.38 -3.08 -1.49
N MET A 160 -15.13 -3.56 -2.47
CA MET A 160 -15.57 -4.95 -2.57
C MET A 160 -14.47 -5.85 -3.12
N LEU A 161 -14.37 -7.04 -2.55
CA LEU A 161 -13.52 -8.11 -3.01
C LEU A 161 -14.15 -8.77 -4.24
N SER A 162 -13.35 -9.00 -5.28
CA SER A 162 -13.80 -9.72 -6.48
C SER A 162 -13.64 -11.25 -6.33
N PRO A 163 -14.45 -12.06 -7.03
CA PRO A 163 -14.27 -13.52 -7.05
C PRO A 163 -12.86 -13.92 -7.54
N ARG A 164 -12.29 -13.14 -8.47
CA ARG A 164 -10.93 -13.37 -8.99
C ARG A 164 -9.87 -13.16 -7.91
N GLN A 165 -9.97 -12.10 -7.11
CA GLN A 165 -9.04 -11.86 -6.00
C GLN A 165 -9.11 -12.98 -4.97
N MET A 166 -10.33 -13.36 -4.54
CA MET A 166 -10.49 -14.44 -3.58
C MET A 166 -10.03 -15.80 -4.12
N GLY A 167 -10.31 -16.08 -5.40
CA GLY A 167 -9.94 -17.34 -6.03
C GLY A 167 -8.43 -17.50 -6.25
N LYS A 168 -7.71 -16.41 -6.56
CA LYS A 168 -6.26 -16.43 -6.75
C LYS A 168 -5.45 -16.21 -5.46
N GLY A 169 -6.05 -15.55 -4.47
CA GLY A 169 -5.37 -15.19 -3.22
C GLY A 169 -5.54 -16.20 -2.09
N VAL A 170 -4.98 -15.86 -0.93
CA VAL A 170 -5.08 -16.60 0.32
C VAL A 170 -6.05 -15.92 1.26
N PHE A 171 -7.12 -16.60 1.63
CA PHE A 171 -8.23 -16.08 2.42
C PHE A 171 -8.72 -17.15 3.36
N TYR A 172 -8.79 -16.83 4.64
CA TYR A 172 -9.33 -17.69 5.68
C TYR A 172 -10.39 -16.95 6.47
N GLY A 173 -11.37 -17.69 6.99
CA GLY A 173 -12.46 -17.12 7.76
C GLY A 173 -13.03 -18.06 8.81
N ILE A 174 -13.76 -17.48 9.75
CA ILE A 174 -14.43 -18.18 10.84
C ILE A 174 -15.93 -17.94 10.73
N TYR A 175 -16.70 -19.02 10.84
CA TYR A 175 -18.15 -19.00 10.84
C TYR A 175 -18.70 -19.20 12.25
N ARG A 176 -19.79 -18.48 12.57
CA ARG A 176 -20.64 -18.71 13.74
C ARG A 176 -22.08 -18.70 13.27
N ASP A 177 -22.84 -19.73 13.62
CA ASP A 177 -24.26 -19.89 13.27
C ASP A 177 -24.53 -19.69 11.76
N GLY A 178 -23.66 -20.27 10.91
CA GLY A 178 -23.78 -20.17 9.45
C GLY A 178 -23.40 -18.81 8.85
N ARG A 179 -22.91 -17.86 9.66
CA ARG A 179 -22.46 -16.53 9.21
C ARG A 179 -20.95 -16.39 9.30
N LEU A 180 -20.32 -15.84 8.27
CA LEU A 180 -18.92 -15.42 8.32
C LEU A 180 -18.78 -14.23 9.31
N VAL A 181 -18.03 -14.43 10.39
CA VAL A 181 -17.87 -13.42 11.46
C VAL A 181 -16.46 -12.86 11.57
N ALA A 182 -15.47 -13.53 10.97
CA ALA A 182 -14.11 -13.02 10.86
C ALA A 182 -13.45 -13.53 9.58
N MET A 183 -12.53 -12.75 9.02
CA MET A 183 -11.70 -13.17 7.89
C MET A 183 -10.34 -12.47 7.91
N ALA A 184 -9.40 -13.01 7.14
CA ALA A 184 -8.16 -12.36 6.73
C ALA A 184 -7.86 -12.76 5.29
N GLY A 185 -7.08 -11.95 4.58
CA GLY A 185 -6.81 -12.13 3.17
C GLY A 185 -5.39 -11.75 2.75
N ALA A 186 -5.01 -12.18 1.55
CA ALA A 186 -3.85 -11.70 0.82
C ALA A 186 -4.13 -11.96 -0.66
N HIS A 187 -4.17 -10.92 -1.49
CA HIS A 187 -4.22 -11.07 -2.95
C HIS A 187 -2.98 -10.51 -3.67
N LEU A 188 -2.14 -9.80 -2.94
CA LEU A 188 -0.83 -9.32 -3.39
C LEU A 188 0.24 -10.29 -2.88
N ILE A 189 0.51 -11.32 -3.67
CA ILE A 189 1.44 -12.41 -3.33
C ILE A 189 2.49 -12.49 -4.44
N SER A 190 3.77 -12.54 -4.07
CA SER A 190 4.87 -12.70 -5.00
C SER A 190 5.83 -13.80 -4.57
N PRO A 191 5.62 -15.03 -5.07
CA PRO A 191 6.58 -16.10 -4.92
C PRO A 191 7.91 -15.78 -5.61
N THR A 192 7.88 -15.06 -6.75
CA THR A 192 9.11 -14.70 -7.51
C THR A 192 10.09 -13.90 -6.65
N TYR A 193 9.57 -12.99 -5.84
CA TYR A 193 10.37 -12.16 -4.96
C TYR A 193 10.31 -12.60 -3.50
N GLY A 194 9.61 -13.69 -3.15
CA GLY A 194 9.51 -14.24 -1.80
C GLY A 194 8.76 -13.40 -0.78
N ILE A 195 7.76 -12.60 -1.22
CA ILE A 195 7.03 -11.69 -0.33
C ILE A 195 5.52 -11.72 -0.59
N ALA A 196 4.74 -11.70 0.49
CA ALA A 196 3.29 -11.58 0.42
C ALA A 196 2.79 -10.44 1.31
N TYR A 197 1.69 -9.81 0.88
CA TYR A 197 1.04 -8.74 1.62
C TYR A 197 -0.32 -9.22 2.14
N LEU A 198 -0.39 -9.41 3.45
CA LEU A 198 -1.58 -9.77 4.20
C LEU A 198 -2.39 -8.51 4.47
N GLU A 199 -3.68 -8.59 4.23
CA GLU A 199 -4.66 -7.52 4.35
C GLU A 199 -6.04 -8.08 4.75
N ASP A 200 -7.07 -7.25 4.72
CA ASP A 200 -8.46 -7.67 4.92
C ASP A 200 -8.71 -8.46 6.22
N VAL A 201 -8.00 -8.12 7.31
CA VAL A 201 -8.23 -8.70 8.64
C VAL A 201 -9.45 -8.04 9.27
N LEU A 202 -10.56 -8.77 9.30
CA LEU A 202 -11.87 -8.27 9.70
C LEU A 202 -12.47 -9.16 10.77
N VAL A 203 -13.11 -8.53 11.75
CA VAL A 203 -13.89 -9.19 12.79
C VAL A 203 -15.18 -8.41 12.99
N HIS A 204 -16.31 -9.10 12.84
CA HIS A 204 -17.62 -8.53 13.08
C HIS A 204 -17.67 -7.93 14.50
N PRO A 205 -18.23 -6.73 14.71
CA PRO A 205 -18.18 -6.03 16.00
C PRO A 205 -18.60 -6.87 17.21
N ALA A 206 -19.71 -7.62 17.07
CA ALA A 206 -20.22 -8.52 18.12
C ALA A 206 -19.31 -9.71 18.48
N TYR A 207 -18.26 -9.97 17.70
CA TYR A 207 -17.33 -11.11 17.87
C TYR A 207 -15.88 -10.66 18.13
N ARG A 208 -15.65 -9.37 18.41
CA ARG A 208 -14.34 -8.82 18.78
C ARG A 208 -13.87 -9.38 20.14
N ASN A 209 -12.59 -9.17 20.47
CA ASN A 209 -11.94 -9.63 21.71
C ASN A 209 -11.88 -11.16 21.91
N GLN A 210 -12.16 -11.94 20.87
CA GLN A 210 -12.09 -13.42 20.88
C GLN A 210 -10.91 -13.95 20.05
N ARG A 211 -9.90 -13.11 19.75
CA ARG A 211 -8.72 -13.44 18.94
C ARG A 211 -8.98 -13.89 17.50
N LEU A 212 -10.22 -13.82 17.01
CA LEU A 212 -10.61 -14.30 15.67
C LEU A 212 -9.76 -13.72 14.54
N GLY A 213 -9.43 -12.42 14.61
CA GLY A 213 -8.56 -11.78 13.62
C GLY A 213 -7.15 -12.38 13.60
N ALA A 214 -6.58 -12.69 14.77
CA ALA A 214 -5.26 -13.34 14.88
C ALA A 214 -5.29 -14.77 14.36
N ILE A 215 -6.39 -15.49 14.57
CA ILE A 215 -6.57 -16.85 14.04
C ILE A 215 -6.62 -16.83 12.52
N CYS A 216 -7.46 -15.98 11.92
CA CYS A 216 -7.55 -15.83 10.47
C CYS A 216 -6.21 -15.36 9.86
N ALA A 217 -5.59 -14.31 10.43
CA ALA A 217 -4.31 -13.79 9.94
C ALA A 217 -3.19 -14.82 10.07
N GLY A 218 -3.18 -15.59 11.17
CA GLY A 218 -2.25 -16.69 11.37
C GLY A 218 -2.42 -17.80 10.32
N ALA A 219 -3.66 -18.19 10.01
CA ALA A 219 -3.94 -19.19 8.99
C ALA A 219 -3.50 -18.72 7.58
N VAL A 220 -3.76 -17.45 7.24
CA VAL A 220 -3.29 -16.85 5.98
C VAL A 220 -1.76 -16.84 5.93
N ALA A 221 -1.09 -16.31 6.96
CA ALA A 221 0.37 -16.25 6.99
C ALA A 221 1.01 -17.64 6.91
N ALA A 222 0.45 -18.65 7.58
CA ALA A 222 0.93 -20.02 7.52
C ALA A 222 0.95 -20.59 6.10
N GLU A 223 -0.15 -20.43 5.34
CA GLU A 223 -0.21 -20.86 3.93
C GLU A 223 0.73 -20.02 3.05
N LEU A 224 0.81 -18.71 3.27
CA LEU A 224 1.70 -17.84 2.48
C LEU A 224 3.18 -18.20 2.62
N PHE A 225 3.60 -18.71 3.79
CA PHE A 225 4.99 -19.10 4.00
C PHE A 225 5.41 -20.32 3.16
N ASP A 226 4.49 -21.05 2.53
CA ASP A 226 4.82 -22.18 1.65
C ASP A 226 5.51 -21.69 0.38
N ASP A 227 5.18 -20.48 -0.09
CA ASP A 227 5.73 -19.88 -1.31
C ASP A 227 6.55 -18.60 -1.07
N CYS A 228 6.42 -17.97 0.10
CA CYS A 228 7.07 -16.69 0.43
C CYS A 228 7.93 -16.82 1.70
N SER A 229 9.08 -16.15 1.72
CA SER A 229 9.92 -16.09 2.93
C SER A 229 9.44 -15.03 3.92
N GLU A 230 8.70 -14.02 3.43
CA GLU A 230 8.24 -12.89 4.22
C GLU A 230 6.75 -12.59 4.00
N VAL A 231 6.05 -12.31 5.10
CA VAL A 231 4.66 -11.83 5.08
C VAL A 231 4.60 -10.47 5.75
N VAL A 232 4.03 -9.49 5.06
CA VAL A 232 3.93 -8.10 5.50
C VAL A 232 2.48 -7.72 5.69
N ILE A 233 2.18 -6.95 6.75
CA ILE A 233 0.86 -6.41 7.04
C ILE A 233 0.94 -4.92 7.39
N SER A 234 -0.07 -4.14 7.02
CA SER A 234 -0.29 -2.77 7.53
C SER A 234 -1.23 -2.78 8.74
N VAL A 235 -0.89 -1.99 9.76
CA VAL A 235 -1.79 -1.73 10.90
C VAL A 235 -1.69 -0.27 11.33
N GLU A 236 -2.80 0.34 11.75
CA GLU A 236 -2.75 1.67 12.35
C GLU A 236 -1.95 1.62 13.66
N PRO A 237 -0.95 2.49 13.89
CA PRO A 237 -0.11 2.42 15.08
C PRO A 237 -0.86 2.48 16.42
N ARG A 238 -2.05 3.09 16.41
CA ARG A 238 -2.92 3.25 17.60
C ARG A 238 -3.88 2.08 17.81
N ASP A 239 -4.00 1.16 16.85
CA ASP A 239 -4.74 -0.10 17.03
C ASP A 239 -3.88 -1.08 17.85
N LEU A 240 -3.73 -0.77 19.14
CA LEU A 240 -2.94 -1.56 20.07
C LEU A 240 -3.42 -3.02 20.15
N PRO A 241 -4.73 -3.34 20.11
CA PRO A 241 -5.20 -4.72 20.02
C PRO A 241 -4.64 -5.46 18.80
N ALA A 242 -4.73 -4.88 17.59
CA ALA A 242 -4.23 -5.52 16.38
C ALA A 242 -2.70 -5.65 16.39
N VAL A 243 -1.99 -4.59 16.79
CA VAL A 243 -0.52 -4.61 16.93
C VAL A 243 -0.07 -5.74 17.85
N LYS A 244 -0.72 -5.90 19.03
CA LYS A 244 -0.42 -6.98 19.96
C LYS A 244 -0.77 -8.36 19.39
N ALA A 245 -1.88 -8.47 18.67
CA ALA A 245 -2.28 -9.71 18.01
C ALA A 245 -1.24 -10.17 16.99
N TYR A 246 -0.78 -9.27 16.11
CA TYR A 246 0.25 -9.59 15.12
C TYR A 246 1.62 -9.85 15.76
N ALA A 247 2.00 -9.06 16.77
CA ALA A 247 3.21 -9.33 17.54
C ALA A 247 3.21 -10.73 18.17
N GLY A 248 2.06 -11.17 18.71
CA GLY A 248 1.88 -12.51 19.26
C GLY A 248 1.99 -13.64 18.23
N LEU A 249 1.78 -13.34 16.94
CA LEU A 249 2.01 -14.27 15.83
C LEU A 249 3.46 -14.29 15.35
N GLY A 250 4.30 -13.36 15.82
CA GLY A 250 5.70 -13.22 15.41
C GLY A 250 5.99 -12.07 14.43
N PHE A 251 4.99 -11.26 14.08
CA PHE A 251 5.22 -10.04 13.29
C PHE A 251 5.97 -8.99 14.11
N ARG A 252 6.87 -8.25 13.46
CA ARG A 252 7.66 -7.18 14.10
C ARG A 252 7.54 -5.89 13.32
N ASP A 253 7.56 -4.78 14.05
CA ASP A 253 7.61 -3.43 13.51
C ASP A 253 8.82 -3.29 12.57
N ASP A 254 8.60 -2.70 11.40
CA ASP A 254 9.67 -2.44 10.43
C ASP A 254 9.69 -0.98 9.98
N CYS A 255 8.56 -0.48 9.45
CA CYS A 255 8.55 0.86 8.88
C CYS A 255 7.18 1.55 8.95
N LEU A 256 7.17 2.87 8.72
CA LEU A 256 5.95 3.66 8.60
C LEU A 256 5.71 4.03 7.14
N ILE A 257 4.46 3.92 6.71
CA ILE A 257 3.97 4.40 5.43
C ILE A 257 2.72 5.25 5.64
N VAL A 258 2.36 6.02 4.62
CA VAL A 258 1.06 6.65 4.49
C VAL A 258 0.25 5.86 3.48
N GLU A 259 -1.02 5.60 3.81
CA GLU A 259 -2.06 5.19 2.88
C GLU A 259 -3.02 6.37 2.69
N ALA A 260 -3.33 6.73 1.45
CA ALA A 260 -4.17 7.90 1.16
C ALA A 260 -5.10 7.67 -0.02
N MET A 261 -6.24 8.37 -0.01
CA MET A 261 -7.09 8.54 -1.18
C MET A 261 -6.97 9.98 -1.67
N GLY A 262 -6.70 10.18 -2.96
CA GLY A 262 -6.54 11.51 -3.53
C GLY A 262 -7.19 11.68 -4.88
N ARG A 263 -7.69 12.90 -5.14
CA ARG A 263 -8.10 13.36 -6.46
C ARG A 263 -7.11 14.36 -7.02
N ARG A 264 -6.82 14.27 -8.30
CA ARG A 264 -5.83 15.11 -8.96
C ARG A 264 -6.27 16.58 -8.92
N GLN A 265 -5.37 17.46 -8.51
CA GLN A 265 -5.65 18.89 -8.50
C GLN A 265 -5.89 19.38 -9.93
N SER A 266 -6.97 20.13 -10.12
CA SER A 266 -7.16 20.89 -11.36
C SER A 266 -6.16 22.05 -11.40
N PHE A 267 -5.72 22.45 -12.60
CA PHE A 267 -4.75 23.54 -12.79
C PHE A 267 -5.20 24.88 -12.15
N ALA A 268 -6.51 25.06 -11.92
CA ALA A 268 -7.06 26.23 -11.22
C ALA A 268 -6.89 26.20 -9.69
N GLY A 269 -6.82 25.01 -9.06
CA GLY A 269 -6.72 24.87 -7.60
C GLY A 269 -5.34 25.21 -7.03
N ALA A 270 -4.27 24.96 -7.79
CA ALA A 270 -2.88 25.15 -7.34
C ALA A 270 -2.51 26.61 -6.98
N LEU A 271 -3.23 27.60 -7.53
CA LEU A 271 -3.01 29.03 -7.24
C LEU A 271 -3.61 29.46 -5.89
N ILE A 272 -4.58 28.72 -5.35
CA ILE A 272 -5.28 29.08 -4.10
C ILE A 272 -4.63 28.40 -2.88
N THR A 273 -4.12 27.18 -3.03
CA THR A 273 -3.59 26.36 -1.91
C THR A 273 -2.31 26.92 -1.28
N ASN A 274 -1.50 27.66 -2.05
CA ASN A 274 -0.23 28.25 -1.56
C ASN A 274 -0.41 29.38 -0.53
N LEU A 275 -1.60 29.98 -0.44
CA LEU A 275 -1.92 31.00 0.56
C LEU A 275 -2.43 30.39 1.88
N TRP A 276 -3.08 29.23 1.83
CA TRP A 276 -3.72 28.61 3.00
C TRP A 276 -2.81 27.66 3.79
N LYS A 277 -1.86 26.96 3.13
CA LYS A 277 -0.92 26.06 3.82
C LYS A 277 0.06 26.76 4.77
N ARG A 278 0.24 28.08 4.63
CA ARG A 278 1.14 28.88 5.48
C ARG A 278 0.53 29.21 6.87
N PHE A 279 -0.75 28.88 7.09
CA PHE A 279 -1.48 29.22 8.31
C PHE A 279 -2.01 28.03 9.14
N LYS A 280 -1.85 26.78 8.67
CA LYS A 280 -2.27 25.59 9.44
C LYS A 280 -1.16 24.55 9.50
N TRP A 281 -0.38 24.61 10.58
CA TRP A 281 0.17 23.40 11.18
C TRP A 281 -0.87 22.94 12.20
N ASN A 282 -1.64 21.90 11.86
CA ASN A 282 -2.48 21.20 12.81
C ASN A 282 -2.53 19.73 12.36
N PRO A 283 -2.10 18.75 13.17
CA PRO A 283 -2.28 17.37 12.82
C PRO A 283 -3.76 17.06 12.98
N ILE A 284 -4.51 17.06 11.87
CA ILE A 284 -5.89 16.56 11.88
C ILE A 284 -5.79 15.04 11.97
N TYR A 285 -5.63 14.55 13.20
CA TYR A 285 -6.14 13.26 13.63
C TYR A 285 -7.66 13.46 13.76
N GLU A 286 -8.42 13.07 12.74
CA GLU A 286 -9.87 12.94 12.89
C GLU A 286 -10.15 11.67 13.71
N GLU A 287 -10.55 11.88 14.96
CA GLU A 287 -11.27 10.90 15.77
C GLU A 287 -12.52 10.45 15.01
N ARG A 288 -12.50 9.22 14.48
CA ARG A 288 -13.74 8.43 14.45
C ARG A 288 -13.90 7.80 15.82
N THR A 289 -14.46 8.56 16.75
CA THR A 289 -15.13 7.98 17.92
C THR A 289 -16.30 7.15 17.43
N GLU A 290 -16.27 5.86 17.78
CA GLU A 290 -17.38 4.93 17.68
C GLU A 290 -18.65 5.52 18.33
N THR A 291 -19.77 5.41 17.63
CA THR A 291 -21.12 5.31 18.23
C THR A 291 -21.74 4.02 17.75
#